data_AF-A0A2W4QL69-F1
#
_entry.id   AF-A0A2W4QL69-F1
#
_cell.length_a   1.000
_cell.length_b   1.000
_cell.length_c   1.000
_cell.angle_alpha   90.00
_cell.angle_beta   90.00
_cell.angle_gamma   90.00
#
_symmetry.space_group_name_H-M   'P 1'
#
loop_
_entity.id
_entity.type
_entity.pdbx_description
1 polymer ?
#
loop_
_entity_poly.entity_id
_entity_poly.type
_entity_poly.pdbx_seq_one_letter_code
_entity_poly.pdbx_strand_id
1 'polypeptide(L)'
;MQPFEVYTARDLRNRSGELLKHAAEGSIGIITKHGKPSVLTIPFDAHLLQHGIHRVLALHMVRSRQLTLAQAAKLAEMDLSSFIELLGASGIDAVDYPPEELGQELESALAASGHC
;
A
#
# COMPACT_ATOMS: atom_id res chain seq x y z
N MET A 1 -8.04 7.26 7.31
CA MET A 1 -6.61 7.06 7.67
C MET A 1 -5.79 8.00 6.80
N GLN A 2 -4.85 8.76 7.36
CA GLN A 2 -3.97 9.60 6.54
C GLN A 2 -2.99 8.66 5.81
N PRO A 3 -2.73 8.85 4.50
CA PRO A 3 -1.85 7.95 3.76
C PRO A 3 -0.37 8.10 4.12
N PHE A 4 -0.01 9.25 4.70
CA PHE A 4 1.33 9.58 5.12
C PHE A 4 1.31 10.29 6.47
N GLU A 5 2.29 9.96 7.31
CA GLU A 5 2.61 10.78 8.49
C GLU A 5 3.41 12.01 8.07
N VAL A 6 3.03 13.20 8.54
CA VAL A 6 3.70 14.44 8.14
C VAL A 6 4.56 14.98 9.27
N TYR A 7 5.84 15.18 8.98
CA TYR A 7 6.83 15.77 9.87
C TYR A 7 7.38 17.06 9.26
N THR A 8 7.73 18.03 10.08
CA THR A 8 8.53 19.18 9.67
C THR A 8 10.02 18.90 9.89
N ALA A 9 10.89 19.67 9.23
CA ALA A 9 12.33 19.62 9.49
C ALA A 9 12.68 19.87 10.96
N ARG A 10 11.85 20.61 11.71
CA ARG A 10 12.02 20.82 13.16
C ARG A 10 11.67 19.55 13.96
N ASP A 11 10.67 18.80 13.52
CA ASP A 11 10.26 17.55 14.19
C ASP A 11 11.36 16.51 14.18
N LEU A 12 12.26 16.52 13.20
CA LEU A 12 13.41 15.60 13.18
C LEU A 12 14.31 15.72 14.41
N ARG A 13 14.35 16.89 15.07
CA ARG A 13 15.16 17.08 16.29
C ARG A 13 14.46 16.54 17.54
N ASN A 14 13.14 16.66 17.60
CA ASN A 14 12.37 16.47 18.85
C ASN A 14 11.45 15.24 18.83
N ARG A 15 11.17 14.70 17.63
CA ARG A 15 10.20 13.62 17.38
C ARG A 15 10.77 12.53 16.46
N SER A 16 12.09 12.43 16.35
CA SER A 16 12.74 11.35 15.58
C SER A 16 12.41 9.97 16.11
N GLY A 17 12.24 9.82 17.43
CA GLY A 17 11.80 8.56 18.04
C GLY A 17 10.41 8.13 17.55
N GLU A 18 9.46 9.07 17.44
CA GLU A 18 8.12 8.79 16.88
C GLU A 18 8.21 8.43 15.39
N LEU A 19 9.02 9.17 14.62
CA LEU A 19 9.25 8.88 13.20
C LEU A 19 9.80 7.45 13.00
N LEU A 20 10.80 7.06 13.79
CA LEU A 20 11.39 5.72 13.70
C LEU A 20 10.40 4.64 14.14
N LYS A 21 9.62 4.90 15.19
CA LYS A 21 8.56 4.00 15.65
C LYS A 21 7.52 3.77 14.56
N HIS A 22 6.98 4.83 13.96
CA HIS A 22 5.98 4.71 12.90
C HIS A 22 6.56 4.02 11.66
N ALA A 23 7.82 4.29 11.30
CA ALA A 23 8.49 3.59 10.20
C ALA A 23 8.64 2.07 10.50
N ALA A 24 8.97 1.69 11.73
CA ALA A 24 9.03 0.29 12.14
C ALA A 24 7.65 -0.40 12.15
N GLU A 25 6.58 0.36 12.33
CA GLU A 25 5.18 -0.10 12.22
C GLU A 25 4.68 -0.13 10.77
N GLY A 26 5.53 0.19 9.78
CA GLY A 26 5.21 0.13 8.36
C GLY A 26 4.60 1.42 7.80
N SER A 27 4.56 2.51 8.56
CA SER A 27 4.04 3.79 8.09
C SER A 27 5.04 4.53 7.21
N ILE A 28 4.56 5.02 6.06
CA ILE A 28 5.29 5.97 5.20
C ILE A 28 5.09 7.38 5.75
N GLY A 29 6.16 8.19 5.76
CA GLY A 29 6.10 9.57 6.22
C GLY A 29 6.69 10.56 5.22
N ILE A 30 6.19 11.80 5.21
CA ILE A 30 6.70 12.93 4.44
C ILE A 30 7.31 13.95 5.39
N ILE A 31 8.57 14.31 5.15
CA ILE A 31 9.23 15.40 5.84
C ILE A 31 9.15 16.66 4.99
N THR A 32 8.66 17.74 5.59
CA THR A 32 8.49 19.04 4.96
C THR A 32 9.52 20.05 5.47
N LYS A 33 9.97 20.94 4.59
CA LYS A 33 10.79 22.12 4.93
C LYS A 33 10.09 23.37 4.41
N HIS A 34 9.84 24.33 5.30
CA HIS A 34 9.06 25.55 4.99
C HIS A 34 7.71 25.25 4.30
N GLY A 35 6.99 24.23 4.78
CA GLY A 35 5.69 23.82 4.27
C GLY A 35 5.71 23.04 2.95
N LYS A 36 6.90 22.76 2.39
CA LYS A 36 7.04 22.01 1.14
C LYS A 36 7.59 20.60 1.42
N PRO A 37 7.02 19.53 0.84
CA PRO A 37 7.61 18.18 0.89
C PRO A 37 9.05 18.20 0.41
N SER A 38 9.95 17.56 1.15
CA SER A 38 11.39 17.53 0.82
C SER A 38 11.98 16.12 0.88
N VAL A 39 11.46 15.27 1.76
CA VAL A 39 11.91 13.87 1.90
C VAL A 39 10.70 12.98 2.07
N LEU A 40 10.71 11.83 1.40
CA LEU A 40 9.83 10.71 1.67
C LEU A 40 10.60 9.68 2.48
N THR A 41 9.99 9.18 3.56
CA THR A 41 10.52 8.12 4.39
C THR A 41 9.73 6.85 4.10
N ILE A 42 10.45 5.75 3.88
CA ILE A 42 9.88 4.46 3.56
C ILE A 42 10.43 3.45 4.57
N PRO A 43 9.58 2.63 5.19
CA PRO A 43 10.01 1.55 6.07
C PRO A 43 11.09 0.70 5.41
N PHE A 44 12.17 0.42 6.15
CA PHE A 44 13.25 -0.42 5.67
C PHE A 44 13.02 -1.87 6.10
N ASP A 45 12.22 -2.60 5.31
CA ASP A 45 11.79 -3.97 5.60
C ASP A 45 12.10 -4.94 4.44
N ALA A 46 11.66 -6.20 4.60
CA ALA A 46 11.87 -7.24 3.60
C ALA A 46 11.16 -6.93 2.27
N HIS A 47 9.99 -6.28 2.29
CA HIS A 47 9.28 -5.91 1.07
C HIS A 47 10.05 -4.87 0.27
N LEU A 48 10.65 -3.87 0.95
CA LEU A 48 11.50 -2.87 0.29
C LEU A 48 12.70 -3.53 -0.40
N LEU A 49 13.36 -4.47 0.29
CA LEU A 49 14.52 -5.18 -0.27
C LEU A 49 14.14 -6.11 -1.43
N GLN A 50 13.00 -6.79 -1.34
CA GLN A 50 12.56 -7.78 -2.33
C GLN A 50 11.96 -7.16 -3.58
N HIS A 51 11.19 -6.08 -3.43
CA HIS A 51 10.38 -5.51 -4.51
C HIS A 51 10.84 -4.13 -4.97
N GLY A 52 11.66 -3.43 -4.17
CA GLY A 52 12.11 -2.09 -4.48
C GLY A 52 11.04 -1.01 -4.25
N ILE A 53 11.47 0.24 -4.41
CA ILE A 53 10.73 1.41 -3.93
C ILE A 53 9.39 1.65 -4.63
N HIS A 54 9.32 1.47 -5.95
CA HIS A 54 8.14 1.76 -6.76
C HIS A 54 7.00 0.78 -6.43
N ARG A 55 7.32 -0.50 -6.27
CA ARG A 55 6.35 -1.56 -5.92
C ARG A 55 5.84 -1.41 -4.50
N VAL A 56 6.72 -1.21 -3.53
CA VAL A 56 6.31 -1.01 -2.13
C VAL A 56 5.44 0.25 -1.97
N LEU A 57 5.80 1.34 -2.66
CA LEU A 57 4.98 2.54 -2.63
C LEU A 57 3.61 2.30 -3.25
N ALA A 58 3.53 1.59 -4.38
CA ALA A 58 2.26 1.22 -5.00
C ALA A 58 1.38 0.37 -4.08
N LEU A 59 1.95 -0.63 -3.41
CA LEU A 59 1.26 -1.45 -2.41
C LEU A 59 0.67 -0.60 -1.28
N HIS A 60 1.46 0.33 -0.73
CA HIS A 60 1.00 1.24 0.32
C HIS A 60 -0.12 2.16 -0.16
N MET A 61 -0.04 2.67 -1.39
CA MET A 61 -1.06 3.54 -1.97
C MET A 61 -2.41 2.84 -2.22
N VAL A 62 -2.39 1.55 -2.57
CA VAL A 62 -3.62 0.74 -2.68
C VAL A 62 -4.21 0.48 -1.29
N ARG A 63 -3.37 0.01 -0.36
CA ARG A 63 -3.79 -0.29 1.03
C ARG A 63 -4.40 0.93 1.72
N SER A 64 -3.85 2.12 1.47
CA SER A 64 -4.34 3.40 2.00
C SER A 64 -5.45 4.04 1.15
N ARG A 65 -5.96 3.33 0.13
CA ARG A 65 -7.03 3.74 -0.79
C ARG A 65 -6.77 5.08 -1.50
N GLN A 66 -5.50 5.39 -1.78
CA GLN A 66 -5.11 6.61 -2.50
C GLN A 66 -5.00 6.40 -4.01
N LEU A 67 -4.71 5.17 -4.45
CA LEU A 67 -4.65 4.79 -5.85
C LEU A 67 -5.58 3.61 -6.12
N THR A 68 -6.18 3.60 -7.30
CA THR A 68 -6.84 2.40 -7.83
C THR A 68 -5.81 1.35 -8.22
N LEU A 69 -6.23 0.08 -8.35
CA LEU A 69 -5.35 -1.01 -8.80
C LEU A 69 -4.62 -0.66 -10.11
N ALA A 70 -5.34 -0.09 -11.09
CA ALA A 70 -4.76 0.27 -12.38
C ALA A 70 -3.74 1.42 -12.27
N GLN A 71 -3.95 2.38 -11.37
CA GLN A 71 -2.98 3.46 -11.13
C GLN A 71 -1.74 2.94 -10.40
N ALA A 72 -1.94 2.05 -9.43
CA ALA A 72 -0.85 1.46 -8.66
C ALA A 72 -0.01 0.48 -9.50
N ALA A 73 -0.62 -0.30 -10.39
CA ALA A 73 0.10 -1.14 -11.35
C ALA A 73 1.02 -0.31 -12.25
N LYS A 74 0.53 0.85 -12.74
CA LYS A 74 1.36 1.81 -13.49
C LYS A 74 2.52 2.35 -12.65
N LEU A 75 2.26 2.73 -11.39
CA LEU A 75 3.31 3.20 -10.47
C LEU A 75 4.36 2.11 -10.18
N ALA A 76 3.93 0.85 -10.10
CA ALA A 76 4.80 -0.31 -9.90
C ALA A 76 5.56 -0.75 -11.17
N GLU A 77 5.30 -0.11 -12.32
CA GLU A 77 5.82 -0.48 -13.64
C GLU A 77 5.46 -1.93 -14.02
N MET A 78 4.22 -2.34 -13.71
CA MET A 78 3.70 -3.68 -13.94
C MET A 78 2.38 -3.62 -14.72
N ASP A 79 2.05 -4.69 -15.43
CA ASP A 79 0.67 -4.88 -15.89
C ASP A 79 -0.26 -5.18 -14.71
N LEU A 80 -1.56 -5.05 -14.94
CA LEU A 80 -2.56 -5.20 -13.88
C LEU A 80 -2.55 -6.60 -13.24
N SER A 81 -2.35 -7.65 -14.03
CA SER A 81 -2.40 -9.03 -13.54
C SER A 81 -1.22 -9.32 -12.63
N SER A 82 -0.01 -8.98 -13.08
CA SER A 82 1.21 -9.12 -12.25
C SER A 82 1.13 -8.30 -10.96
N PHE A 83 0.47 -7.13 -10.99
CA PHE A 83 0.30 -6.31 -9.79
C PHE A 83 -0.72 -6.92 -8.81
N ILE A 84 -1.77 -7.56 -9.29
CA ILE A 84 -2.73 -8.31 -8.44
C ILE A 84 -2.04 -9.49 -7.77
N GLU A 85 -1.17 -10.21 -8.48
CA GLU A 85 -0.36 -11.29 -7.88
C GLU A 85 0.55 -10.76 -6.77
N LEU A 86 1.18 -9.61 -6.99
CA LEU A 86 2.02 -8.94 -5.98
C LEU A 86 1.22 -8.53 -4.74
N LEU A 87 -0.01 -8.02 -4.91
CA LEU A 87 -0.91 -7.69 -3.80
C LEU A 87 -1.21 -8.93 -2.96
N GLY A 88 -1.59 -10.04 -3.61
CA GLY A 88 -1.84 -11.33 -2.94
C GLY A 88 -0.62 -11.85 -2.18
N ALA A 89 0.56 -11.81 -2.80
CA ALA A 89 1.82 -12.20 -2.14
C ALA A 89 2.19 -11.29 -0.95
N SER A 90 1.68 -10.06 -0.93
CA SER A 90 1.91 -9.07 0.13
C SER A 90 0.78 -9.02 1.18
N GLY A 91 -0.20 -9.94 1.11
CA GLY A 91 -1.34 -9.99 2.02
C GLY A 91 -2.26 -8.77 1.94
N ILE A 92 -2.37 -8.15 0.75
CA ILE A 92 -3.25 -7.01 0.51
C ILE A 92 -4.39 -7.48 -0.40
N ASP A 93 -5.63 -7.31 0.05
CA ASP A 93 -6.79 -7.68 -0.75
C ASP A 93 -6.89 -6.76 -1.97
N ALA A 94 -7.00 -7.36 -3.16
CA ALA A 94 -7.16 -6.62 -4.40
C ALA A 94 -8.58 -6.04 -4.53
N VAL A 95 -9.57 -6.64 -3.87
CA VAL A 95 -10.96 -6.20 -3.93
C VAL A 95 -11.56 -6.14 -2.53
N ASP A 96 -12.19 -5.00 -2.23
CA ASP A 96 -12.84 -4.73 -0.95
C ASP A 96 -14.33 -5.08 -1.07
N TYR A 97 -14.64 -6.37 -1.11
CA TYR A 97 -16.03 -6.84 -1.01
C TYR A 97 -16.40 -7.00 0.47
N PRO A 98 -17.56 -6.51 0.91
CA PRO A 98 -18.07 -6.87 2.22
C PRO A 98 -18.27 -8.41 2.28
N PRO A 99 -17.97 -9.07 3.42
CA PRO A 99 -18.03 -10.54 3.53
C PRO A 99 -19.39 -11.14 3.15
N GLU A 100 -20.44 -10.33 3.31
CA GLU A 100 -21.83 -10.68 3.01
C GLU A 100 -22.09 -10.86 1.51
N GLU A 101 -21.38 -10.12 0.65
CA GLU A 101 -21.50 -10.20 -0.81
C GLU A 101 -20.63 -11.32 -1.39
N LEU A 102 -19.48 -11.62 -0.77
CA LEU A 102 -18.56 -12.68 -1.19
C LEU A 102 -19.21 -14.07 -1.19
N GLY A 103 -20.07 -14.36 -0.21
CA GLY A 103 -20.73 -15.66 -0.11
C GLY A 103 -21.65 -15.95 -1.31
N GLN A 104 -22.41 -14.95 -1.74
CA GLN A 104 -23.38 -15.10 -2.84
C GLN A 104 -22.68 -15.19 -4.20
N GLU A 105 -21.60 -14.42 -4.42
CA GLU A 105 -20.83 -14.51 -5.67
C GLU A 105 -20.04 -15.82 -5.77
N LEU A 106 -19.46 -16.32 -4.68
CA LEU A 106 -18.73 -17.58 -4.67
C LEU A 106 -19.66 -18.77 -4.94
N GLU A 107 -20.85 -18.79 -4.35
CA GLU A 107 -21.89 -19.77 -4.67
C GLU A 107 -22.31 -19.71 -6.14
N SER A 108 -22.46 -18.50 -6.69
CA SER A 108 -22.82 -18.30 -8.10
C SER A 108 -21.72 -18.78 -9.05
N ALA A 109 -20.45 -18.50 -8.74
CA ALA A 109 -19.30 -18.94 -9.54
C ALA A 109 -19.11 -20.47 -9.49
N LEU A 110 -19.30 -21.09 -8.32
CA LEU A 110 -19.26 -22.55 -8.15
C LEU A 110 -20.44 -23.21 -8.89
N ALA A 111 -21.64 -22.65 -8.81
CA ALA A 111 -22.82 -23.16 -9.53
C ALA A 111 -22.68 -23.10 -11.06
N ALA A 112 -22.01 -22.06 -11.58
CA ALA A 112 -21.69 -21.94 -13.00
C ALA A 112 -20.62 -22.94 -13.46
N SER A 113 -19.67 -23.29 -12.58
CA SER A 113 -18.61 -24.28 -12.88
C SER A 113 -19.10 -25.74 -12.94
N GLY A 114 -20.29 -26.03 -12.42
CA GLY A 114 -20.94 -27.36 -12.48
C GLY A 114 -21.79 -27.61 -13.73
N HIS A 115 -21.87 -26.67 -14.67
CA HIS A 115 -22.64 -26.78 -15.91
C HIS A 115 -21.79 -27.02 -17.17
N CYS A 116 -20.56 -27.52 -17.02
CA CYS A 116 -19.74 -28.04 -18.12
C CYS A 116 -19.66 -29.57 -18.07
#